data_AF-A0A7M3SA08-F1
#
_entry.id   AF-A0A7M3SA08-F1
#
_cell.length_a   1.000
_cell.length_b   1.000
_cell.length_c   1.000
_cell.angle_alpha   90.00
_cell.angle_beta   90.00
_cell.angle_gamma   90.00
#
_symmetry.space_group_name_H-M   'P 1'
#
loop_
_entity.id
_entity.type
_entity.pdbx_description
1 polymer ?
#
loop_
_entity_poly.entity_id
_entity_poly.type
_entity_poly.pdbx_seq_one_letter_code
_entity_poly.pdbx_strand_id
1 'polypeptide(L)' 'MPIVMTDYKMVYKDQVFNALSIRPIVDSNLKNGKRIVNFIEAMYINEDGEVEIIEDEAWCFKFVRR' A
#
# COMPACT_ATOMS: atom_id res chain seq x y z
N MET A 1 -5.55 -0.97 11.56
CA MET A 1 -6.23 -2.14 10.97
C MET A 1 -5.77 -2.28 9.53
N PRO A 2 -5.36 -3.48 9.10
CA PRO A 2 -5.07 -3.72 7.69
C PRO A 2 -6.35 -3.64 6.85
N ILE A 3 -6.24 -3.02 5.67
CA ILE A 3 -7.29 -2.87 4.66
C ILE A 3 -7.08 -3.99 3.65
N VAL A 4 -8.14 -4.74 3.32
CA VAL A 4 -8.09 -5.82 2.34
C VAL A 4 -8.00 -5.24 0.93
N MET A 5 -7.07 -5.73 0.12
CA MET A 5 -6.74 -5.18 -1.21
C MET A 5 -6.83 -6.19 -2.35
N THR A 6 -7.48 -7.34 -2.14
CA THR A 6 -7.54 -8.46 -3.11
C THR A 6 -8.12 -8.08 -4.48
N ASP A 7 -8.97 -7.05 -4.54
CA ASP A 7 -9.57 -6.53 -5.78
C ASP A 7 -8.70 -5.48 -6.50
N TYR A 8 -7.51 -5.21 -5.96
CA TYR A 8 -6.60 -4.18 -6.47
C TYR A 8 -5.27 -4.80 -6.91
N LYS A 9 -4.65 -4.18 -7.90
CA LYS A 9 -3.24 -4.32 -8.22
C LYS A 9 -2.48 -3.18 -7.55
N MET A 10 -1.27 -3.45 -7.07
CA MET A 10 -0.36 -2.44 -6.55
C MET A 10 0.75 -2.19 -7.57
N VAL A 11 1.00 -0.94 -7.91
CA VAL A 11 2.18 -0.51 -8.66
C VAL A 11 3.17 0.07 -7.68
N TYR A 12 4.40 -0.44 -7.70
CA TYR A 12 5.51 0.03 -6.87
C TYR A 12 6.82 -0.11 -7.65
N LYS A 13 7.60 0.99 -7.73
CA LYS A 13 8.86 1.05 -8.50
C LYS A 13 8.75 0.43 -9.92
N ASP A 14 7.72 0.85 -10.64
CA ASP A 14 7.40 0.41 -12.01
C ASP A 14 7.07 -1.08 -12.19
N GLN A 15 6.88 -1.82 -11.08
CA GLN A 15 6.41 -3.21 -11.09
C GLN A 15 4.96 -3.32 -10.60
N VAL A 16 4.26 -4.36 -11.05
CA VAL A 16 2.84 -4.60 -10.72
C VAL A 16 2.67 -5.87 -9.90
N PHE A 17 2.13 -5.73 -8.70
CA PHE A 17 1.95 -6.80 -7.74
C PHE A 17 0.49 -7.10 -7.43
N ASN A 18 0.23 -8.31 -6.95
CA ASN A 18 -1.04 -8.68 -6.33
C ASN A 18 -1.04 -8.20 -4.88
N ALA A 19 -1.74 -7.10 -4.59
CA ALA A 19 -1.89 -6.63 -3.22
C ALA A 19 -2.82 -7.55 -2.43
N LEU A 20 -2.42 -7.92 -1.22
CA LEU A 20 -3.24 -8.67 -0.28
C LEU A 20 -3.88 -7.73 0.73
N SER A 21 -3.07 -6.88 1.35
CA SER A 21 -3.53 -5.88 2.29
C SER A 21 -2.57 -4.71 2.42
N ILE A 22 -3.07 -3.58 2.93
CA ILE A 22 -2.24 -2.44 3.31
C ILE A 22 -2.56 -1.96 4.73
N ARG A 23 -1.57 -1.41 5.43
CA ARG A 23 -1.74 -0.67 6.67
C ARG A 23 -1.23 0.76 6.45
N PRO A 24 -2.13 1.76 6.34
CA PRO A 24 -1.72 3.15 6.29
C PRO A 24 -1.17 3.57 7.65
N ILE A 25 0.00 4.19 7.64
CA ILE A 25 0.63 4.81 8.80
C ILE A 25 0.34 6.30 8.72
N VAL A 26 -0.53 6.74 9.63
CA VAL A 26 -1.16 8.06 9.60
C VAL A 26 -0.54 8.91 10.69
N ASP A 27 -0.12 10.12 10.34
CA ASP A 27 0.32 11.09 11.35
C ASP A 27 -0.90 11.57 12.17
N SER A 28 -0.66 11.78 13.46
CA SER A 28 -1.64 12.39 14.37
C SER A 28 -2.00 13.82 13.94
N ASN A 29 -1.09 14.48 13.22
CA ASN A 29 -1.27 15.84 12.73
C ASN A 29 -2.20 15.91 11.51
N LEU A 30 -3.17 16.80 11.58
CA LEU A 30 -4.03 17.15 10.45
C LEU A 30 -3.32 18.19 9.58
N LYS A 31 -3.22 17.94 8.28
CA LYS A 31 -2.84 18.97 7.30
C LYS A 31 -4.10 19.40 6.55
N ASN A 32 -4.43 20.69 6.62
CA ASN A 32 -5.66 21.25 6.04
C ASN A 32 -6.93 20.50 6.49
N GLY A 33 -6.99 20.09 7.76
CA GLY A 33 -8.11 19.34 8.33
C GLY A 33 -8.22 17.88 7.89
N LYS A 34 -7.26 17.35 7.12
CA LYS A 34 -7.21 15.95 6.70
C LYS A 34 -6.06 15.21 7.35
N ARG A 35 -6.31 13.96 7.72
CA ARG A 35 -5.26 13.01 8.11
C ARG A 35 -4.46 12.62 6.88
N ILE A 36 -3.14 12.73 6.96
CA ILE A 36 -2.25 12.33 5.86
C ILE A 36 -1.69 10.95 6.17
N VAL A 37 -1.77 10.08 5.17
CA VAL A 37 -1.03 8.81 5.15
C VAL A 37 0.37 9.14 4.64
N ASN A 38 1.36 9.09 5.53
CA ASN A 38 2.76 9.36 5.15
C ASN A 38 3.45 8.10 4.64
N PHE A 39 3.17 6.97 5.28
CA PHE A 39 3.74 5.68 4.92
C PHE A 39 2.64 4.63 4.75
N ILE A 40 2.93 3.63 3.94
CA ILE A 40 2.08 2.47 3.74
C ILE A 40 2.95 1.23 3.94
N GLU A 41 2.52 0.35 4.84
CA GLU A 41 2.98 -1.03 4.87
C GLU A 41 2.05 -1.84 3.94
N ALA A 42 2.59 -2.44 2.88
CA ALA A 42 1.85 -3.23 1.91
C ALA A 42 2.31 -4.68 1.94
N MET A 43 1.35 -5.61 1.97
CA MET A 43 1.59 -7.03 1.83
C MET A 43 1.14 -7.46 0.43
N TYR A 44 2.00 -8.17 -0.29
CA TYR A 44 1.76 -8.58 -1.67
C TYR A 44 2.34 -9.96 -1.97
N ILE A 45 1.92 -10.55 -3.10
CA ILE A 45 2.54 -11.74 -3.67
C ILE A 45 3.50 -11.32 -4.78
N ASN A 46 4.77 -11.72 -4.69
CA ASN A 46 5.81 -11.46 -5.69
C ASN A 46 5.66 -12.38 -6.93
N GLU A 47 6.57 -12.27 -7.90
CA GLU A 47 6.51 -13.07 -9.14
C GLU A 47 6.75 -14.57 -8.90
N ASP A 48 7.47 -14.93 -7.84
CA ASP A 48 7.77 -16.31 -7.44
C ASP A 48 6.63 -16.94 -6.61
N GLY A 49 5.58 -16.18 -6.30
CA GLY A 49 4.44 -16.65 -5.51
C GLY A 49 4.64 -16.53 -4.00
N GLU A 50 5.68 -15.85 -3.54
CA GLU A 50 5.97 -15.63 -2.12
C GLU A 50 5.25 -14.39 -1.58
N VAL A 51 4.89 -14.42 -0.29
CA VAL A 51 4.27 -13.28 0.40
C VAL A 51 5.35 -12.41 1.00
N GLU A 52 5.38 -11.14 0.57
CA GLU A 52 6.33 -10.15 1.06
C GLU A 52 5.60 -8.94 1.68
N ILE A 53 6.33 -8.21 2.52
CA ILE A 53 5.87 -6.98 3.15
C ILE A 53 6.86 -5.87 2.83
N ILE A 54 6.35 -4.72 2.39
CA ILE A 54 7.15 -3.52 2.16
C ILE A 54 6.53 -2.33 2.89
N GLU A 55 7.37 -1.50 3.50
CA GLU A 55 6.97 -0.22 4.08
C GLU A 55 7.72 0.90 3.34
N ASP A 56 6.98 1.86 2.79
CA ASP A 56 7.56 3.01 2.09
C ASP A 56 6.62 4.22 2.17
N GLU A 57 7.08 5.38 1.69
CA GLU A 57 6.28 6.59 1.61
C GLU A 57 5.05 6.37 0.72
N ALA A 58 3.90 6.89 1.15
CA ALA A 58 2.60 6.61 0.52
C ALA A 58 2.55 7.00 -0.96
N TRP A 59 3.33 8.01 -1.38
CA TRP A 59 3.38 8.47 -2.77
C TRP A 59 4.09 7.49 -3.72
N CYS A 60 4.87 6.54 -3.20
CA CYS A 60 5.54 5.49 -3.97
C CYS A 60 4.58 4.44 -4.53
N PHE A 61 3.36 4.36 -3.97
CA PHE A 61 2.38 3.34 -4.32
C PHE A 61 1.26 3.89 -5.20
N LYS A 62 0.80 3.09 -6.16
CA LYS A 62 -0.48 3.32 -6.85
C LYS A 62 -1.32 2.05 -6.79
N PHE A 63 -2.59 2.17 -6.44
CA PHE A 63 -3.52 1.04 -6.38
C PHE A 63 -4.55 1.17 -7.49
N VAL A 64 -4.64 0.15 -8.34
CA VAL A 64 -5.52 0.12 -9.51
C VAL A 64 -6.54 -0.99 -9.32
N ARG A 65 -7.83 -0.66 -9.41
CA ARG A 65 -8.92 -1.64 -9.32
C ARG A 65 -8.88 -2.57 -10.54
N ARG A 66 -9.04 -3.87 -10.31
CA ARG A 66 -9.17 -4.87 -11.39
C ARG A 66 -10.46 -4.71 -12.18
#